data_AF-A0A6G2VHX1-F1
#
_entry.id   AF-A0A6G2VHX1-F1
#
_cell.length_a   1.000
_cell.length_b   1.000
_cell.length_c   1.000
_cell.angle_alpha   90.00
_cell.angle_beta   90.00
_cell.angle_gamma   90.00
#
_symmetry.space_group_name_H-M   'P 1'
#
loop_
_entity.id
_entity.type
_entity.pdbx_description
1 polymer ?
#
loop_
_entity_poly.entity_id
_entity_poly.type
_entity_poly.pdbx_seq_one_letter_code
_entity_poly.pdbx_strand_id
1 'polypeptide(L)'
;RRLPPHVWGAQPPPGRARTRRARPLFAPFATATAAAALVVASLFAVQAHRTEDRLTAEQDRAREIAHVLAAPDARAAAGGGGDGRGIGVIASASAREAVVTLSGYGRPPGGRVHQLWLMRPRALPRSLGLLAGDTPLVAKGLDPSSTSLAVTVEPDGGSAQPTSQPIVQLTLKSVGFGE
;
A
#
# COMPACT_ATOMS: atom_id res chain seq x y z
N ARG A 1 -97.84 15.21 -49.42
CA ARG A 1 -96.37 15.26 -49.54
C ARG A 1 -95.77 14.65 -48.28
N ARG A 2 -94.80 13.73 -48.46
CA ARG A 2 -93.90 13.10 -47.48
C ARG A 2 -94.39 11.89 -46.67
N LEU A 3 -93.72 10.79 -46.98
CA LEU A 3 -93.14 9.77 -46.09
C LEU A 3 -91.75 9.42 -46.73
N PRO A 4 -90.77 8.73 -46.10
CA PRO A 4 -90.57 8.26 -44.70
C PRO A 4 -89.04 8.42 -44.27
N PRO A 5 -88.36 7.58 -43.44
CA PRO A 5 -88.64 6.92 -42.14
C PRO A 5 -87.50 7.11 -41.06
N HIS A 6 -87.71 6.50 -39.86
CA HIS A 6 -86.76 5.89 -38.88
C HIS A 6 -85.62 6.75 -38.23
N VAL A 7 -85.22 6.65 -36.95
CA VAL A 7 -84.98 5.50 -36.04
C VAL A 7 -85.06 5.95 -34.57
N TRP A 8 -85.50 5.04 -33.69
CA TRP A 8 -85.56 5.09 -32.22
C TRP A 8 -84.21 5.17 -31.50
N GLY A 9 -84.18 5.73 -30.29
CA GLY A 9 -83.10 5.47 -29.33
C GLY A 9 -83.30 6.18 -27.99
N ALA A 10 -83.94 5.50 -27.04
CA ALA A 10 -84.13 5.94 -25.66
C ALA A 10 -82.80 5.96 -24.88
N GLN A 11 -82.58 6.97 -24.05
CA GLN A 11 -81.40 7.10 -23.17
C GLN A 11 -81.78 6.76 -21.71
N PRO A 12 -81.12 5.78 -21.05
CA PRO A 12 -81.29 5.51 -19.62
C PRO A 12 -80.45 6.45 -18.71
N PRO A 13 -80.72 6.50 -17.38
CA PRO A 13 -80.37 7.59 -16.47
C PRO A 13 -78.93 7.53 -15.89
N PRO A 14 -78.43 8.60 -15.24
CA PRO A 14 -77.01 8.72 -14.91
C PRO A 14 -76.63 7.91 -13.65
N GLY A 15 -75.65 7.02 -13.80
CA GLY A 15 -74.98 6.36 -12.68
C GLY A 15 -73.95 7.27 -12.01
N ARG A 16 -74.04 7.44 -10.68
CA ARG A 16 -73.05 8.16 -9.86
C ARG A 16 -71.69 7.45 -9.92
N ALA A 17 -70.72 8.05 -10.59
CA ALA A 17 -69.33 7.62 -10.51
C ALA A 17 -68.68 8.22 -9.24
N ARG A 18 -68.39 7.35 -8.27
CA ARG A 18 -67.51 7.64 -7.13
C ARG A 18 -66.15 8.09 -7.67
N THR A 19 -65.73 9.32 -7.38
CA THR A 19 -64.35 9.75 -7.61
C THR A 19 -63.43 8.94 -6.69
N ARG A 20 -62.85 7.86 -7.22
CA ARG A 20 -61.72 7.19 -6.60
C ARG A 20 -60.62 8.22 -6.42
N ARG A 21 -60.29 8.57 -5.17
CA ARG A 21 -59.02 9.24 -4.86
C ARG A 21 -57.89 8.41 -5.45
N ALA A 22 -57.24 8.93 -6.49
CA ALA A 22 -56.02 8.35 -7.00
C ALA A 22 -54.96 8.45 -5.90
N ARG A 23 -54.59 7.31 -5.31
CA ARG A 23 -53.30 7.22 -4.62
C ARG A 23 -52.23 7.36 -5.70
N PRO A 24 -51.26 8.28 -5.58
CA PRO A 24 -50.18 8.36 -6.54
C PRO A 24 -49.30 7.12 -6.36
N LEU A 25 -49.46 6.15 -7.26
CA LEU A 25 -48.52 5.06 -7.52
C LEU A 25 -47.38 5.63 -8.38
N PHE A 26 -46.60 6.55 -7.82
CA PHE A 26 -45.36 7.03 -8.44
C PHE A 26 -44.21 6.86 -7.45
N ALA A 27 -43.84 5.63 -7.20
CA ALA A 27 -42.54 5.33 -6.59
C ALA A 27 -41.99 3.98 -7.04
N PRO A 28 -41.48 3.87 -8.28
CA PRO A 28 -40.43 2.89 -8.55
C PRO A 28 -39.10 3.52 -8.97
N PHE A 29 -39.05 4.83 -9.25
CA PHE A 29 -37.82 5.48 -9.70
C PHE A 29 -36.97 6.10 -8.57
N ALA A 30 -37.56 6.48 -7.44
CA ALA A 30 -36.82 7.08 -6.32
C ALA A 30 -35.93 6.06 -5.57
N THR A 31 -36.33 4.78 -5.54
CA THR A 31 -35.55 3.71 -4.89
C THR A 31 -34.32 3.31 -5.69
N ALA A 32 -34.41 3.32 -7.02
CA ALA A 32 -33.27 3.03 -7.90
C ALA A 32 -32.17 4.10 -7.79
N THR A 33 -32.53 5.39 -7.71
CA THR A 33 -31.56 6.48 -7.55
C THR A 33 -30.89 6.47 -6.17
N ALA A 34 -31.65 6.20 -5.10
CA ALA A 34 -31.11 6.10 -3.76
C ALA A 34 -30.15 4.90 -3.60
N ALA A 35 -30.51 3.73 -4.14
CA ALA A 35 -29.63 2.56 -4.14
C ALA A 35 -28.33 2.82 -4.94
N ALA A 36 -28.43 3.43 -6.13
CA ALA A 36 -27.26 3.81 -6.92
C ALA A 36 -26.37 4.83 -6.20
N ALA A 37 -26.96 5.83 -5.54
CA ALA A 37 -26.21 6.81 -4.74
C ALA A 37 -25.47 6.15 -3.57
N LEU A 38 -26.09 5.19 -2.87
CA LEU A 38 -25.45 4.43 -1.79
C LEU A 38 -24.29 3.56 -2.31
N VAL A 39 -24.45 2.90 -3.47
CA VAL A 39 -23.36 2.13 -4.09
C VAL A 39 -22.20 3.05 -4.45
N VAL A 40 -22.46 4.18 -5.09
CA VAL A 40 -21.43 5.16 -5.46
C VAL A 40 -20.75 5.72 -4.21
N ALA A 41 -21.51 6.16 -3.20
CA ALA A 41 -20.96 6.62 -1.93
C ALA A 41 -20.12 5.55 -1.23
N SER A 42 -20.52 4.29 -1.29
CA SER A 42 -19.77 3.17 -0.72
C SER A 42 -18.44 2.93 -1.46
N LEU A 43 -18.45 3.00 -2.81
CA LEU A 43 -17.24 2.91 -3.62
C LEU A 43 -16.29 4.09 -3.35
N PHE A 44 -16.82 5.30 -3.23
CA PHE A 44 -16.05 6.48 -2.85
C PHE A 44 -15.49 6.38 -1.43
N ALA A 45 -16.26 5.91 -0.45
CA ALA A 45 -15.80 5.71 0.91
C ALA A 45 -14.65 4.68 0.97
N VAL A 46 -14.78 3.55 0.26
CA VAL A 46 -13.71 2.55 0.15
C VAL A 46 -12.46 3.13 -0.53
N GLN A 47 -12.63 3.92 -1.58
CA GLN A 47 -11.51 4.55 -2.28
C GLN A 47 -10.83 5.63 -1.43
N ALA A 48 -11.60 6.40 -0.66
CA ALA A 48 -11.09 7.42 0.27
C ALA A 48 -10.27 6.77 1.38
N HIS A 49 -10.79 5.73 2.04
CA HIS A 49 -10.05 5.01 3.08
C HIS A 49 -8.74 4.41 2.57
N ARG A 50 -8.74 3.76 1.40
CA ARG A 50 -7.50 3.25 0.80
C ARG A 50 -6.45 4.34 0.56
N THR A 51 -6.91 5.55 0.24
CA THR A 51 -6.02 6.69 -0.01
C THR A 51 -5.43 7.22 1.31
N GLU A 52 -6.27 7.32 2.35
CA GLU A 52 -5.85 7.72 3.70
C GLU A 52 -4.88 6.70 4.32
N ASP A 53 -5.16 5.40 4.18
CA ASP A 53 -4.30 4.32 4.68
C ASP A 53 -2.91 4.39 4.04
N ARG A 54 -2.86 4.59 2.72
CA ARG A 54 -1.59 4.75 2.00
C ARG A 54 -0.83 5.99 2.45
N LEU A 55 -1.51 7.13 2.58
CA LEU A 55 -0.88 8.36 3.04
C LEU A 55 -0.31 8.18 4.47
N THR A 56 -1.07 7.55 5.35
CA THR A 56 -0.64 7.27 6.73
C THR A 56 0.59 6.36 6.75
N ALA A 57 0.61 5.29 5.96
CA ALA A 57 1.75 4.39 5.86
C ALA A 57 3.02 5.10 5.34
N GLU A 58 2.90 5.97 4.34
CA GLU A 58 4.05 6.75 3.85
C GLU A 58 4.52 7.79 4.87
N GLN A 59 3.60 8.43 5.60
CA GLN A 59 3.95 9.35 6.69
C GLN A 59 4.69 8.64 7.82
N ASP A 60 4.23 7.46 8.23
CA ASP A 60 4.88 6.67 9.27
C ASP A 60 6.28 6.25 8.83
N ARG A 61 6.44 5.79 7.60
CA ARG A 61 7.77 5.48 7.03
C ARG A 61 8.68 6.71 7.02
N ALA A 62 8.17 7.88 6.63
CA ALA A 62 8.94 9.12 6.64
C ALA A 62 9.37 9.52 8.06
N ARG A 63 8.49 9.35 9.06
CA ARG A 63 8.80 9.57 10.48
C ARG A 63 9.87 8.61 10.98
N GLU A 64 9.81 7.34 10.63
CA GLU A 64 10.82 6.35 10.99
C GLU A 64 12.20 6.69 10.40
N ILE A 65 12.25 7.05 9.12
CA ILE A 65 13.48 7.52 8.48
C ILE A 65 14.00 8.77 9.19
N ALA A 66 13.14 9.77 9.39
CA ALA A 66 13.51 11.01 10.08
C ALA A 66 14.02 10.76 11.51
N HIS A 67 13.44 9.79 12.22
CA HIS A 67 13.86 9.42 13.57
C HIS A 67 15.33 8.96 13.60
N VAL A 68 15.72 8.07 12.70
CA VAL A 68 17.12 7.61 12.58
C VAL A 68 18.04 8.74 12.15
N LEU A 69 17.63 9.55 11.16
CA LEU A 69 18.44 10.64 10.63
C LEU A 69 18.67 11.77 11.64
N ALA A 70 17.70 12.03 12.52
CA ALA A 70 17.76 13.07 13.54
C ALA A 70 18.46 12.62 14.83
N ALA A 71 18.83 11.33 14.95
CA ALA A 71 19.50 10.82 16.13
C ALA A 71 20.87 11.50 16.31
N PRO A 72 21.25 11.91 17.53
CA PRO A 72 22.50 12.65 17.76
C PRO A 72 23.76 11.84 17.49
N ASP A 73 23.66 10.50 17.50
CA ASP A 73 24.73 9.56 17.19
C ASP A 73 24.61 8.97 15.77
N ALA A 74 23.74 9.53 14.92
CA ALA A 74 23.57 9.09 13.55
C ALA A 74 24.89 9.24 12.76
N ARG A 75 25.35 8.15 12.15
CA ARG A 75 26.55 8.11 11.32
C ARG A 75 26.28 7.46 9.98
N ALA A 76 26.91 7.99 8.93
CA ALA A 76 26.79 7.48 7.58
C ALA A 76 27.99 6.62 7.18
N ALA A 77 27.74 5.54 6.46
CA ALA A 77 28.74 4.76 5.77
C ALA A 77 28.19 4.29 4.42
N ALA A 78 29.09 4.02 3.48
CA ALA A 78 28.76 3.46 2.19
C ALA A 78 29.78 2.39 1.80
N GLY A 79 29.34 1.42 1.02
CA GLY A 79 30.18 0.38 0.42
C GLY A 79 29.69 0.07 -1.00
N GLY A 80 30.55 -0.47 -1.86
CA GLY A 80 30.18 -0.74 -3.24
C GLY A 80 31.37 -0.84 -4.18
N GLY A 81 31.08 -1.11 -5.45
CA GLY A 81 32.05 -1.12 -6.53
C GLY A 81 32.20 0.25 -7.19
N GLY A 82 33.32 0.50 -7.87
CA GLY A 82 33.54 1.72 -8.65
C GLY A 82 32.66 1.83 -9.91
N ASP A 83 31.71 0.93 -10.09
CA ASP A 83 30.80 0.81 -11.23
C ASP A 83 29.44 1.51 -11.00
N GLY A 84 29.35 2.34 -9.94
CA GLY A 84 28.13 3.06 -9.58
C GLY A 84 27.11 2.24 -8.79
N ARG A 85 27.45 0.99 -8.42
CA ARG A 85 26.61 0.13 -7.58
C ARG A 85 27.09 0.16 -6.14
N GLY A 86 26.16 0.24 -5.19
CA GLY A 86 26.53 0.27 -3.78
C GLY A 86 25.38 0.18 -2.79
N ILE A 87 25.77 0.14 -1.53
CA ILE A 87 24.91 0.20 -0.34
C ILE A 87 25.27 1.45 0.47
N GLY A 88 24.26 2.23 0.84
CA GLY A 88 24.36 3.35 1.76
C GLY A 88 23.66 3.01 3.08
N VAL A 89 24.26 3.43 4.19
CA VAL A 89 23.74 3.20 5.54
C VAL A 89 23.86 4.48 6.34
N ILE A 90 22.78 4.90 6.97
CA ILE A 90 22.81 5.89 8.06
C ILE A 90 22.24 5.19 9.28
N ALA A 91 23.02 5.08 10.35
CA ALA A 91 22.65 4.30 11.52
C ALA A 91 22.86 5.04 12.83
N SER A 92 22.00 4.74 13.80
CA SER A 92 22.10 5.17 15.19
C SER A 92 22.26 3.92 16.06
N ALA A 93 23.41 3.83 16.74
CA ALA A 93 23.72 2.70 17.62
C ALA A 93 22.82 2.71 18.87
N SER A 94 22.52 3.90 19.41
CA SER A 94 21.64 4.06 20.55
C SER A 94 20.18 3.71 20.24
N ALA A 95 19.67 4.09 19.06
CA ALA A 95 18.35 3.69 18.61
C ALA A 95 18.27 2.22 18.17
N ARG A 96 19.42 1.59 17.87
CA ARG A 96 19.49 0.24 17.27
C ARG A 96 18.78 0.14 15.93
N GLU A 97 18.88 1.20 15.14
CA GLU A 97 18.20 1.36 13.85
C GLU A 97 19.14 1.89 12.78
N ALA A 98 18.83 1.57 11.52
CA ALA A 98 19.56 2.06 10.37
C ALA A 98 18.63 2.28 9.18
N VAL A 99 18.85 3.35 8.43
CA VAL A 99 18.27 3.56 7.11
C VAL A 99 19.26 3.02 6.09
N VAL A 100 18.80 2.08 5.26
CA VAL A 100 19.63 1.39 4.26
C VAL A 100 19.09 1.64 2.87
N THR A 101 19.97 2.03 1.96
CA THR A 101 19.67 2.22 0.54
C THR A 101 20.56 1.32 -0.30
N LEU A 102 19.98 0.70 -1.33
CA LEU A 102 20.71 -0.04 -2.36
C LEU A 102 20.61 0.75 -3.66
N SER A 103 21.71 0.97 -4.36
CA SER A 103 21.74 1.80 -5.56
C SER A 103 22.43 1.10 -6.72
N GLY A 104 21.92 1.28 -7.93
CA GLY A 104 22.53 0.78 -9.17
C GLY A 104 22.31 -0.72 -9.45
N TYR A 105 21.64 -1.45 -8.55
CA TYR A 105 21.36 -2.88 -8.74
C TYR A 105 20.03 -3.16 -9.47
N GLY A 106 19.11 -2.20 -9.50
CA GLY A 106 17.79 -2.38 -10.10
C GLY A 106 16.98 -3.50 -9.44
N ARG A 107 15.96 -4.02 -10.14
CA ARG A 107 15.21 -5.21 -9.71
C ARG A 107 15.86 -6.47 -10.31
N PRO A 108 16.12 -7.53 -9.52
CA PRO A 108 16.72 -8.73 -10.07
C PRO A 108 15.74 -9.47 -11.00
N PRO A 109 16.24 -10.18 -12.02
CA PRO A 109 15.40 -10.87 -13.00
C PRO A 109 14.72 -12.10 -12.40
N GLY A 110 13.67 -12.58 -13.07
CA GLY A 110 13.02 -13.86 -12.75
C GLY A 110 12.18 -13.83 -11.47
N GLY A 111 11.58 -12.69 -11.14
CA GLY A 111 10.72 -12.55 -9.96
C GLY A 111 11.47 -12.61 -8.63
N ARG A 112 12.80 -12.48 -8.64
CA ARG A 112 13.62 -12.49 -7.44
C ARG A 112 13.58 -11.13 -6.73
N VAL A 113 14.07 -11.11 -5.49
CA VAL A 113 14.14 -9.92 -4.65
C VAL A 113 15.55 -9.71 -4.10
N HIS A 114 15.87 -8.48 -3.72
CA HIS A 114 17.03 -8.20 -2.90
C HIS A 114 16.63 -8.30 -1.43
N GLN A 115 17.41 -9.01 -0.63
CA GLN A 115 17.15 -9.17 0.80
C GLN A 115 18.34 -8.67 1.62
N LEU A 116 18.05 -7.90 2.66
CA LEU A 116 19.03 -7.34 3.58
C LEU A 116 19.22 -8.28 4.78
N TRP A 117 20.47 -8.51 5.15
CA TRP A 117 20.86 -9.39 6.24
C TRP A 117 21.72 -8.68 7.26
N LEU A 118 21.45 -8.93 8.54
CA LEU A 118 22.32 -8.56 9.65
C LEU A 118 23.29 -9.70 9.93
N MET A 119 24.58 -9.41 9.89
CA MET A 119 25.65 -10.36 10.17
C MET A 119 26.21 -10.13 11.56
N ARG A 120 26.49 -11.23 12.27
CA ARG A 120 27.09 -11.23 13.61
C ARG A 120 28.15 -12.33 13.74
N PRO A 121 29.15 -12.17 14.62
CA PRO A 121 30.12 -13.21 14.89
C PRO A 121 29.41 -14.46 15.41
N ARG A 122 29.73 -15.63 14.83
CA ARG A 122 29.25 -16.95 15.29
C ARG A 122 27.72 -17.08 15.38
N ALA A 123 26.97 -16.30 14.63
CA ALA A 123 25.51 -16.37 14.56
C ALA A 123 25.04 -16.45 13.10
N LEU A 124 23.86 -17.05 12.89
CA LEU A 124 23.24 -17.09 11.57
C LEU A 124 22.84 -15.67 11.11
N PRO A 125 22.93 -15.37 9.80
CA PRO A 125 22.41 -14.13 9.24
C PRO A 125 20.92 -13.98 9.56
N ARG A 126 20.53 -12.78 10.01
CA ARG A 126 19.12 -12.46 10.29
C ARG A 126 18.57 -11.55 9.21
N SER A 127 17.42 -11.93 8.63
CA SER A 127 16.72 -11.07 7.68
C SER A 127 16.31 -9.75 8.35
N LEU A 128 16.57 -8.64 7.68
CA LEU A 128 16.12 -7.29 8.05
C LEU A 128 15.02 -6.76 7.13
N GLY A 129 14.64 -7.54 6.12
CA GLY A 129 13.59 -7.18 5.17
C GLY A 129 14.07 -7.17 3.72
N LEU A 130 13.14 -6.87 2.83
CA LEU A 130 13.33 -6.87 1.39
C LEU A 130 13.58 -5.44 0.89
N LEU A 131 14.52 -5.31 -0.04
CA LEU A 131 14.86 -4.04 -0.67
C LEU A 131 14.09 -3.91 -2.00
N ALA A 132 13.43 -2.77 -2.18
CA ALA A 132 12.60 -2.49 -3.34
C ALA A 132 13.22 -1.39 -4.21
N GLY A 133 14.09 -1.79 -5.14
CA GLY A 133 14.88 -0.85 -5.94
C GLY A 133 15.70 0.07 -5.02
N ASP A 134 15.64 1.37 -5.28
CA ASP A 134 16.39 2.37 -4.53
C ASP A 134 15.61 2.93 -3.32
N THR A 135 14.48 2.32 -2.96
CA THR A 135 13.65 2.77 -1.83
C THR A 135 14.35 2.46 -0.50
N PRO A 136 14.53 3.44 0.41
CA PRO A 136 15.18 3.21 1.69
C PRO A 136 14.41 2.22 2.58
N LEU A 137 15.13 1.27 3.19
CA LEU A 137 14.60 0.35 4.18
C LEU A 137 15.07 0.77 5.59
N VAL A 138 14.15 0.90 6.53
CA VAL A 138 14.49 1.09 7.95
C VAL A 138 14.71 -0.27 8.57
N ALA A 139 15.96 -0.60 8.85
CA ALA A 139 16.37 -1.79 9.58
C ALA A 139 16.31 -1.52 11.09
N LYS A 140 15.61 -2.38 11.83
CA LYS A 140 15.38 -2.21 13.27
C LYS A 140 15.98 -3.35 14.09
N GLY A 141 16.21 -3.08 15.38
CA GLY A 141 16.70 -4.04 16.34
C GLY A 141 18.11 -4.54 16.00
N LEU A 142 18.99 -3.65 15.55
CA LEU A 142 20.41 -3.95 15.35
C LEU A 142 21.07 -4.17 16.72
N ASP A 143 21.75 -5.29 16.88
CA ASP A 143 22.50 -5.59 18.09
C ASP A 143 23.83 -4.81 18.08
N PRO A 144 24.33 -4.26 19.21
CA PRO A 144 25.65 -3.64 19.26
C PRO A 144 26.79 -4.50 18.70
N SER A 145 26.70 -5.83 18.82
CA SER A 145 27.67 -6.79 18.27
C SER A 145 27.56 -7.03 16.75
N SER A 146 26.66 -6.31 16.07
CA SER A 146 26.47 -6.44 14.61
C SER A 146 27.71 -6.00 13.85
N THR A 147 28.25 -6.88 13.01
CA THR A 147 29.53 -6.60 12.33
C THR A 147 29.36 -6.04 10.93
N SER A 148 28.33 -6.46 10.22
CA SER A 148 28.09 -6.01 8.85
C SER A 148 26.64 -6.20 8.40
N LEU A 149 26.28 -5.48 7.34
CA LEU A 149 25.09 -5.72 6.56
C LEU A 149 25.48 -6.35 5.23
N ALA A 150 24.72 -7.34 4.78
CA ALA A 150 24.90 -7.99 3.49
C ALA A 150 23.60 -7.96 2.70
N VAL A 151 23.71 -7.84 1.37
CA VAL A 151 22.56 -7.95 0.47
C VAL A 151 22.78 -9.15 -0.43
N THR A 152 21.75 -9.98 -0.57
CA THR A 152 21.74 -11.15 -1.45
C THR A 152 20.57 -11.05 -2.43
N VAL A 153 20.58 -11.93 -3.43
CA VAL A 153 19.46 -12.08 -4.35
C VAL A 153 18.72 -13.36 -4.02
N GLU A 154 17.46 -13.24 -3.63
CA GLU A 154 16.67 -14.32 -3.05
C GLU A 154 15.42 -14.61 -3.90
N PRO A 155 14.78 -15.79 -3.74
CA PRO A 155 13.46 -16.07 -4.30
C PRO A 155 12.41 -15.03 -3.90
N ASP A 156 11.30 -14.99 -4.64
CA ASP A 156 10.17 -14.12 -4.31
C ASP A 156 9.70 -14.32 -2.86
N GLY A 157 9.34 -13.23 -2.19
CA GLY A 157 9.02 -13.23 -0.76
C GLY A 157 10.24 -13.35 0.19
N GLY A 158 11.43 -13.58 -0.34
CA GLY A 158 12.67 -13.70 0.42
C GLY A 158 12.94 -15.12 0.93
N SER A 159 13.86 -15.23 1.87
CA SER A 159 14.29 -16.50 2.46
C SER A 159 14.52 -16.38 3.96
N ALA A 160 14.49 -17.51 4.65
CA ALA A 160 14.79 -17.61 6.09
C ALA A 160 16.30 -17.52 6.37
N GLN A 161 17.12 -17.97 5.42
CA GLN A 161 18.58 -17.85 5.40
C GLN A 161 19.04 -17.51 3.98
N PRO A 162 20.22 -16.89 3.79
CA PRO A 162 20.73 -16.57 2.46
C PRO A 162 20.82 -17.81 1.57
N THR A 163 20.27 -17.73 0.35
CA THR A 163 20.41 -18.80 -0.66
C THR A 163 21.48 -18.49 -1.70
N SER A 164 21.91 -17.23 -1.80
CA SER A 164 22.99 -16.78 -2.69
C SER A 164 24.16 -16.16 -1.92
N GLN A 165 25.30 -16.00 -2.60
CA GLN A 165 26.38 -15.17 -2.08
C GLN A 165 25.96 -13.70 -2.01
N PRO A 166 26.52 -12.91 -1.07
CA PRO A 166 26.28 -11.47 -1.03
C PRO A 166 26.76 -10.76 -2.30
N ILE A 167 25.92 -9.88 -2.83
CA ILE A 167 26.27 -9.00 -3.96
C ILE A 167 26.91 -7.69 -3.50
N VAL A 168 26.71 -7.32 -2.24
CA VAL A 168 27.38 -6.22 -1.55
C VAL A 168 27.35 -6.48 -0.05
N GLN A 169 28.39 -6.04 0.65
CA GLN A 169 28.50 -6.12 2.10
C GLN A 169 29.19 -4.86 2.63
N LEU A 170 28.70 -4.34 3.76
CA LEU A 170 29.24 -3.16 4.42
C LEU A 170 29.46 -3.44 5.91
N THR A 171 30.66 -3.16 6.41
CA THR A 171 30.98 -3.26 7.83
C THR A 171 30.32 -2.11 8.61
N LEU A 172 29.85 -2.40 9.82
CA LEU A 172 29.13 -1.42 10.64
C LEU A 172 30.02 -0.71 11.68
N LYS A 173 31.31 -1.02 11.72
CA LYS A 173 32.26 -0.44 12.69
C LYS A 173 32.32 1.09 12.65
N SER A 174 32.34 1.67 11.44
CA SER A 174 32.37 3.13 11.25
C SER A 174 31.09 3.83 11.71
N VAL A 175 29.98 3.09 11.88
CA VAL A 175 28.68 3.62 12.31
C VAL A 175 28.29 3.19 13.73
N GLY A 176 29.25 2.73 14.53
CA GLY A 176 29.08 2.52 15.97
C GLY A 176 28.60 1.13 16.40
N PHE A 177 28.71 0.11 15.54
CA PHE A 177 28.45 -1.29 15.89
C PHE A 177 29.71 -2.16 15.74
N GLY A 178 29.69 -3.39 16.23
CA GLY A 178 30.79 -4.35 16.08
C GLY A 178 31.89 -4.23 17.14
N GLU A 179 31.56 -3.66 18.30
CA GLU A 179 32.33 -3.75 19.54
C GLU A 179 31.95 -5.01 20.34
#